data_AF-A0A354CS57-F1
#
_entry.id   AF-A0A354CS57-F1
#
_cell.length_a   1.000
_cell.length_b   1.000
_cell.length_c   1.000
_cell.angle_alpha   90.00
_cell.angle_beta   90.00
_cell.angle_gamma   90.00
#
_symmetry.space_group_name_H-M   'P 1'
#
loop_
_entity.id
_entity.type
_entity.pdbx_description
1 polymer ?
#
loop_
_entity_poly.entity_id
_entity_poly.type
_entity_poly.pdbx_seq_one_letter_code
_entity_poly.pdbx_strand_id
1 'polypeptide(L)'
;WDCYRRFIQMYSDVVMEVGKKYFEQLIDKMKEEKGVKQDVELTADDLKELASQFKAEYKSKIGEDFPTDPKEQLMGAVKAVFRSWDNPRANVYRRDNDIPYSWGTAVNVQSMAFGNMGDDCGTGVAFTRDPATGAKGLFGEFLTNAQGEDVVAGVRTPMHINEMEQKFPEAFKQFVDVCSTLEKHYRDMQDMEFT
;
A
#
# COMPACT_ATOMS: atom_id res chain seq x y z
N TRP A 1 10.82 -11.17 -5.79
CA TRP A 1 9.59 -11.77 -6.32
C TRP A 1 8.35 -11.26 -5.60
N ASP A 2 8.41 -10.99 -4.29
CA ASP A 2 7.30 -10.38 -3.54
C ASP A 2 6.75 -9.09 -4.18
N CYS A 3 7.62 -8.11 -4.47
CA CYS A 3 7.19 -6.88 -5.14
C CYS A 3 6.47 -7.13 -6.47
N TYR A 4 6.90 -8.15 -7.23
CA TYR A 4 6.33 -8.42 -8.54
C TYR A 4 4.95 -9.09 -8.46
N ARG A 5 4.76 -10.07 -7.56
CA ARG A 5 3.42 -10.65 -7.35
C ARG A 5 2.44 -9.61 -6.82
N ARG A 6 2.88 -8.72 -5.91
CA ARG A 6 2.06 -7.59 -5.41
C ARG A 6 1.67 -6.67 -6.54
N PHE A 7 2.64 -6.26 -7.36
CA PHE A 7 2.38 -5.43 -8.53
C PHE A 7 1.36 -6.06 -9.49
N ILE A 8 1.49 -7.35 -9.82
CA ILE A 8 0.53 -8.03 -10.71
C ILE A 8 -0.87 -7.99 -10.10
N GLN A 9 -1.01 -8.36 -8.82
CA GLN A 9 -2.30 -8.35 -8.13
C GLN A 9 -2.93 -6.95 -8.11
N MET A 10 -2.19 -5.93 -7.67
CA MET A 10 -2.69 -4.57 -7.59
C MET A 10 -3.03 -3.98 -8.95
N TYR A 11 -2.17 -4.19 -9.95
CA TYR A 11 -2.44 -3.70 -11.29
C TYR A 11 -3.70 -4.37 -11.86
N SER A 12 -3.85 -5.67 -11.64
CA SER A 12 -5.03 -6.43 -12.09
C SER A 12 -6.32 -5.96 -11.39
N ASP A 13 -6.25 -5.68 -10.09
CA ASP A 13 -7.39 -5.22 -9.29
C ASP A 13 -7.76 -3.77 -9.61
N VAL A 14 -6.81 -2.84 -9.52
CA VAL A 14 -7.07 -1.40 -9.60
C VAL A 14 -7.16 -0.90 -11.04
N VAL A 15 -6.27 -1.36 -11.92
CA VAL A 15 -6.22 -0.85 -13.30
C VAL A 15 -7.18 -1.59 -14.22
N MET A 16 -7.35 -2.89 -13.98
CA MET A 16 -8.11 -3.78 -14.85
C MET A 16 -9.40 -4.31 -14.22
N GLU A 17 -9.70 -3.93 -12.97
CA GLU A 17 -10.97 -4.24 -12.26
C GLU A 17 -11.28 -5.75 -12.20
N VAL A 18 -10.24 -6.61 -12.20
CA VAL A 18 -10.38 -8.07 -12.15
C VAL A 18 -10.92 -8.55 -10.80
N GLY A 19 -10.62 -7.80 -9.72
CA GLY A 19 -11.01 -8.12 -8.36
C GLY A 19 -9.94 -8.90 -7.60
N LYS A 20 -9.50 -8.34 -6.47
CA LYS A 20 -8.47 -8.88 -5.58
C LYS A 20 -8.73 -10.32 -5.11
N LYS A 21 -10.00 -10.72 -4.96
CA LYS A 21 -10.42 -12.02 -4.41
C LYS A 21 -9.78 -13.22 -5.13
N TYR A 22 -9.64 -13.17 -6.45
CA TYR A 22 -9.07 -14.29 -7.22
C TYR A 22 -7.59 -14.52 -6.90
N PHE A 23 -6.85 -13.45 -6.64
CA PHE A 23 -5.44 -13.51 -6.27
C PHE A 23 -5.24 -13.95 -4.82
N GLU A 24 -6.13 -13.52 -3.91
CA GLU A 24 -6.13 -13.97 -2.50
C GLU A 24 -6.37 -15.48 -2.38
N GLN A 25 -7.25 -16.04 -3.21
CA GLN A 25 -7.48 -17.49 -3.25
C GLN A 25 -6.24 -18.28 -3.68
N LEU A 26 -5.43 -17.71 -4.58
CA LEU A 26 -4.20 -18.35 -5.05
C LEU A 26 -3.10 -18.33 -3.97
N ILE A 27 -2.93 -17.20 -3.26
CA ILE A 27 -1.93 -17.12 -2.19
C ILE A 27 -2.34 -17.98 -0.99
N ASP A 28 -3.62 -18.01 -0.61
CA ASP A 28 -4.10 -18.85 0.48
C ASP A 28 -3.91 -20.33 0.19
N LYS A 29 -4.22 -20.77 -1.04
CA LYS A 29 -3.95 -22.14 -1.49
C LYS A 29 -2.46 -22.49 -1.41
N MET A 30 -1.57 -21.60 -1.86
CA MET A 30 -0.13 -21.83 -1.78
C MET A 30 0.35 -21.92 -0.33
N LYS A 31 -0.15 -21.07 0.57
CA LYS A 31 0.17 -21.12 2.01
C LYS A 31 -0.26 -22.45 2.63
N GLU A 32 -1.46 -22.92 2.32
CA GLU A 32 -1.96 -24.22 2.76
C GLU A 32 -1.09 -25.37 2.27
N GLU A 33 -0.70 -25.37 0.99
CA GLU A 33 0.17 -26.40 0.38
C GLU A 33 1.58 -26.42 1.00
N LYS A 34 2.10 -25.26 1.39
CA LYS A 34 3.43 -25.10 1.99
C LYS A 34 3.42 -25.22 3.52
N GLY A 35 2.23 -25.28 4.14
CA GLY A 35 2.06 -25.38 5.59
C GLY A 35 2.48 -24.12 6.35
N VAL A 36 2.45 -22.96 5.71
CA VAL A 36 2.79 -21.66 6.31
C VAL A 36 1.54 -20.85 6.59
N LYS A 37 1.63 -19.84 7.47
CA LYS A 37 0.47 -19.01 7.85
C LYS A 37 0.57 -17.59 7.30
N GLN A 38 1.77 -17.07 7.16
CA GLN A 38 2.02 -15.70 6.71
C GLN A 38 2.73 -15.69 5.36
N ASP A 39 2.41 -14.68 4.55
CA ASP A 39 3.01 -14.48 3.23
C ASP A 39 4.54 -14.33 3.30
N VAL A 40 5.07 -13.76 4.39
CA VAL A 40 6.51 -13.57 4.62
C VAL A 40 7.28 -14.88 4.82
N GLU A 41 6.58 -15.98 5.10
CA GLU A 41 7.18 -17.30 5.25
C GLU A 41 7.37 -18.01 3.90
N LEU A 42 6.80 -17.48 2.81
CA LEU A 42 6.97 -18.02 1.46
C LEU A 42 8.38 -17.75 0.93
N THR A 43 8.99 -18.76 0.34
CA THR A 43 10.34 -18.64 -0.21
C THR A 43 10.35 -17.84 -1.52
N ALA A 44 11.54 -17.43 -1.96
CA ALA A 44 11.69 -16.76 -3.25
C ALA A 44 11.17 -17.59 -4.43
N ASP A 45 11.30 -18.93 -4.37
CA ASP A 45 10.81 -19.83 -5.41
C ASP A 45 9.27 -19.94 -5.38
N ASP A 46 8.68 -20.02 -4.19
CA ASP A 46 7.23 -20.01 -4.02
C ASP A 46 6.63 -18.70 -4.58
N LEU A 47 7.23 -17.56 -4.26
CA LEU A 47 6.78 -16.25 -4.75
C LEU A 47 6.94 -16.10 -6.28
N LYS A 48 7.95 -16.75 -6.87
CA LYS A 48 8.14 -16.79 -8.32
C LYS A 48 7.07 -17.65 -9.00
N GLU A 49 6.73 -18.79 -8.41
CA GLU A 49 5.61 -19.61 -8.84
C GLU A 49 4.29 -18.83 -8.74
N LEU A 50 4.07 -18.16 -7.61
CA LEU A 50 2.86 -17.37 -7.38
C LEU A 50 2.72 -16.22 -8.38
N ALA A 51 3.80 -15.51 -8.69
CA ALA A 51 3.79 -14.48 -9.73
C ALA A 51 3.38 -15.05 -11.11
N SER A 52 3.80 -16.28 -11.41
CA SER A 52 3.41 -16.96 -12.65
C SER A 52 1.93 -17.35 -12.64
N GLN A 53 1.42 -17.85 -11.51
CA GLN A 53 -0.01 -18.14 -11.32
C GLN A 53 -0.86 -16.87 -11.43
N PHE A 54 -0.41 -15.74 -10.88
CA PHE A 54 -1.11 -14.46 -10.95
C PHE A 54 -1.20 -13.94 -12.39
N LYS A 55 -0.13 -14.06 -13.18
CA LYS A 55 -0.19 -13.72 -14.61
C LYS A 55 -1.16 -14.61 -15.39
N ALA A 56 -1.22 -15.90 -15.05
CA ALA A 56 -2.15 -16.83 -15.68
C ALA A 56 -3.61 -16.48 -15.32
N GLU A 57 -3.86 -16.12 -14.06
CA GLU A 57 -5.19 -15.66 -13.60
C GLU A 57 -5.60 -14.37 -14.30
N TYR A 58 -4.70 -13.39 -14.40
CA TYR A 58 -4.92 -12.18 -15.20
C TYR A 58 -5.35 -12.52 -16.63
N LYS A 59 -4.59 -13.38 -17.31
CA LYS A 59 -4.88 -13.79 -18.68
C LYS A 59 -6.21 -14.50 -18.82
N SER A 60 -6.55 -15.36 -17.85
CA SER A 60 -7.84 -16.06 -17.81
C SER A 60 -9.02 -15.08 -17.72
N LYS A 61 -8.86 -13.97 -16.99
CA LYS A 61 -9.92 -12.96 -16.75
C LYS A 61 -10.04 -11.93 -17.85
N ILE A 62 -8.91 -11.46 -18.39
CA ILE A 62 -8.84 -10.37 -19.37
C ILE A 62 -8.79 -10.89 -20.81
N GLY A 63 -8.26 -12.10 -21.03
CA GLY A 63 -8.04 -12.69 -22.34
C GLY A 63 -6.70 -12.31 -22.99
N GLU A 64 -5.89 -11.47 -22.34
CA GLU A 64 -4.61 -10.99 -22.83
C GLU A 64 -3.48 -11.22 -21.82
N ASP A 65 -2.23 -11.27 -22.31
CA ASP A 65 -1.08 -11.40 -21.42
C ASP A 65 -0.87 -10.13 -20.57
N PHE A 66 -0.41 -10.31 -19.34
CA PHE A 66 -0.12 -9.18 -18.45
C PHE A 66 0.91 -8.24 -19.10
N PRO A 67 0.64 -6.92 -19.18
CA PRO A 67 1.50 -5.97 -19.91
C PRO A 67 2.89 -5.97 -19.30
N THR A 68 3.92 -5.99 -20.14
CA THR A 68 5.33 -6.02 -19.70
C THR A 68 6.07 -4.72 -20.00
N ASP A 69 5.56 -3.84 -20.86
CA ASP A 69 6.11 -2.51 -21.08
C ASP A 69 5.75 -1.58 -19.90
N PRO A 70 6.73 -1.05 -19.16
CA PRO A 70 6.47 -0.11 -18.07
C PRO A 70 5.73 1.15 -18.50
N LYS A 71 5.86 1.59 -19.76
CA LYS A 71 5.13 2.77 -20.27
C LYS A 71 3.66 2.47 -20.47
N GLU A 72 3.33 1.28 -20.96
CA GLU A 72 1.94 0.81 -21.06
C GLU A 72 1.32 0.68 -19.67
N GLN A 73 2.05 0.10 -18.72
CA GLN A 73 1.62 -0.02 -17.32
C GLN A 73 1.36 1.36 -16.71
N LEU A 74 2.30 2.30 -16.86
CA LEU A 74 2.15 3.67 -16.35
C LEU A 74 0.92 4.35 -16.94
N MET A 75 0.74 4.29 -18.26
CA MET A 75 -0.40 4.91 -18.92
C MET A 75 -1.73 4.21 -18.58
N GLY A 76 -1.71 2.89 -18.35
CA GLY A 76 -2.84 2.14 -17.81
C GLY A 76 -3.26 2.68 -16.44
N ALA A 77 -2.30 2.82 -15.52
CA ALA A 77 -2.54 3.34 -14.18
C ALA A 77 -3.07 4.79 -14.20
N VAL A 78 -2.47 5.68 -14.99
CA VAL A 78 -2.94 7.07 -15.16
C VAL A 78 -4.39 7.12 -15.61
N LYS A 79 -4.75 6.33 -16.64
CA LYS A 79 -6.13 6.26 -17.13
C LYS A 79 -7.07 5.69 -16.08
N ALA A 80 -6.64 4.69 -15.31
CA ALA A 80 -7.45 4.10 -14.25
C ALA A 80 -7.77 5.11 -13.13
N VAL A 81 -6.80 5.93 -12.72
CA VAL A 81 -7.04 7.01 -11.74
C VAL A 81 -8.06 8.02 -12.25
N PHE A 82 -7.99 8.43 -13.51
CA PHE A 82 -9.01 9.33 -14.06
C PHE A 82 -10.39 8.65 -14.17
N ARG A 83 -10.45 7.37 -14.55
CA ARG A 83 -11.73 6.61 -14.54
C ARG A 83 -12.29 6.49 -13.12
N SER A 84 -11.45 6.29 -12.11
CA SER A 84 -11.89 6.12 -10.73
C SER A 84 -12.54 7.38 -10.15
N TRP A 85 -12.19 8.56 -10.67
CA TRP A 85 -12.89 9.81 -10.32
C TRP A 85 -14.39 9.72 -10.63
N ASP A 86 -14.80 9.06 -11.72
CA ASP A 86 -16.21 8.97 -12.12
C ASP A 86 -16.93 7.70 -11.62
N ASN A 87 -16.29 6.90 -10.77
CA ASN A 87 -16.91 5.66 -10.32
C ASN A 87 -18.15 5.95 -9.40
N PRO A 88 -19.12 5.03 -9.32
CA PRO A 88 -20.35 5.26 -8.54
C PRO A 88 -20.09 5.57 -7.06
N ARG A 89 -19.07 4.94 -6.46
CA ARG A 89 -18.71 5.15 -5.05
C ARG A 89 -18.17 6.58 -4.82
N ALA A 90 -17.31 7.07 -5.70
CA ALA A 90 -16.75 8.42 -5.66
C ALA A 90 -17.83 9.48 -5.91
N ASN A 91 -18.76 9.20 -6.83
CA ASN A 91 -19.92 10.07 -7.07
C ASN A 91 -20.80 10.24 -5.83
N VAL A 92 -21.04 9.17 -5.07
CA VAL A 92 -21.77 9.24 -3.79
C VAL A 92 -20.93 9.99 -2.74
N TYR A 93 -19.66 9.61 -2.55
CA TYR A 93 -18.78 10.24 -1.58
C TYR A 93 -18.67 11.76 -1.76
N ARG A 94 -18.54 12.23 -3.01
CA ARG A 94 -18.51 13.66 -3.32
C ARG A 94 -19.79 14.38 -2.97
N ARG A 95 -20.95 13.75 -3.22
CA ARG A 95 -22.24 14.33 -2.87
C ARG A 95 -22.39 14.47 -1.35
N ASP A 96 -21.94 13.47 -0.61
CA ASP A 96 -22.06 13.44 0.85
C ASP A 96 -21.08 14.39 1.56
N ASN A 97 -19.99 14.79 0.88
CA ASN A 97 -18.94 15.67 1.41
C ASN A 97 -18.85 17.03 0.67
N ASP A 98 -19.86 17.38 -0.14
CA ASP A 98 -19.94 18.65 -0.89
C ASP A 98 -18.71 18.95 -1.78
N ILE A 99 -18.11 17.91 -2.37
CA ILE A 99 -16.93 18.03 -3.25
C ILE A 99 -17.39 18.21 -4.70
N PRO A 100 -17.04 19.32 -5.39
CA PRO A 100 -17.44 19.54 -6.77
C PRO A 100 -16.85 18.50 -7.74
N TYR A 101 -17.70 17.96 -8.61
CA TYR A 101 -17.27 17.03 -9.66
C TYR A 101 -16.19 17.62 -10.58
N SER A 102 -16.28 18.93 -10.84
CA SER A 102 -15.40 19.65 -11.77
C SER A 102 -13.95 19.79 -11.31
N TRP A 103 -13.62 19.43 -10.06
CA TRP A 103 -12.23 19.49 -9.58
C TRP A 103 -11.33 18.42 -10.21
N GLY A 104 -11.91 17.26 -10.57
CA GLY A 104 -11.12 16.14 -11.07
C GLY A 104 -10.22 15.53 -9.99
N THR A 105 -9.26 14.72 -10.45
CA THR A 105 -8.22 14.14 -9.61
C THR A 105 -6.87 14.28 -10.29
N ALA A 106 -5.79 14.41 -9.51
CA ALA A 106 -4.42 14.41 -10.02
C ALA A 106 -3.84 12.98 -10.03
N VAL A 107 -2.73 12.80 -10.74
CA VAL A 107 -1.94 11.56 -10.68
C VAL A 107 -0.54 11.90 -10.21
N ASN A 108 -0.14 11.36 -9.05
CA ASN A 108 1.20 11.51 -8.52
C ASN A 108 2.03 10.28 -8.92
N VAL A 109 3.17 10.51 -9.57
CA VAL A 109 4.13 9.46 -9.94
C VAL A 109 5.40 9.70 -9.15
N GLN A 110 5.78 8.73 -8.32
CA GLN A 110 6.90 8.84 -7.38
C GLN A 110 7.89 7.70 -7.59
N SER A 111 9.17 7.96 -7.33
CA SER A 111 10.16 6.88 -7.23
C SER A 111 9.87 6.03 -6.00
N MET A 112 9.96 4.71 -6.14
CA MET A 112 9.67 3.77 -5.07
C MET A 112 10.77 3.79 -3.98
N ALA A 113 10.34 3.70 -2.72
CA ALA A 113 11.12 3.23 -1.58
C ALA A 113 10.47 1.93 -1.06
N PHE A 114 11.25 1.04 -0.46
CA PHE A 114 10.79 -0.32 -0.14
C PHE A 114 10.96 -0.64 1.35
N GLY A 115 9.84 -0.74 2.07
CA GLY A 115 9.82 -1.18 3.46
C GLY A 115 9.93 -2.70 3.65
N ASN A 116 9.96 -3.48 2.56
CA ASN A 116 9.93 -4.95 2.52
C ASN A 116 11.23 -5.59 2.02
N MET A 117 12.38 -4.96 2.27
CA MET A 117 13.69 -5.50 1.89
C MET A 117 14.37 -6.36 2.98
N GLY A 118 13.78 -6.42 4.17
CA GLY A 118 14.35 -7.11 5.32
C GLY A 118 13.83 -6.54 6.64
N ASP A 119 14.35 -7.06 7.74
CA ASP A 119 13.94 -6.66 9.10
C ASP A 119 14.49 -5.29 9.52
N ASP A 120 15.44 -4.75 8.75
CA ASP A 120 16.01 -3.41 8.90
C ASP A 120 15.24 -2.32 8.12
N CYS A 121 14.11 -2.69 7.51
CA CYS A 121 13.24 -1.81 6.74
C CYS A 121 11.81 -1.84 7.30
N GLY A 122 11.00 -0.81 7.02
CA GLY A 122 9.60 -0.78 7.44
C GLY A 122 8.79 0.30 6.76
N THR A 123 7.53 0.42 7.16
CA THR A 123 6.60 1.46 6.70
C THR A 123 5.57 1.71 7.77
N GLY A 124 5.03 2.92 7.84
CA GLY A 124 4.05 3.27 8.85
C GLY A 124 3.27 4.53 8.53
N VAL A 125 2.27 4.77 9.38
CA VAL A 125 1.42 5.95 9.37
C VAL A 125 1.44 6.54 10.76
N ALA A 126 1.62 7.85 10.87
CA ALA A 126 1.52 8.54 12.15
C ALA A 126 0.93 9.94 12.05
N PHE A 127 0.32 10.33 13.15
CA PHE A 127 -0.22 11.64 13.42
C PHE A 127 0.67 12.35 14.43
N THR A 128 0.85 13.67 14.28
CA THR A 128 1.65 14.45 15.24
C THR A 128 0.96 14.69 16.58
N ARG A 129 -0.35 14.40 16.63
CA ARG A 129 -1.21 14.41 17.82
C ARG A 129 -2.21 13.26 17.71
N ASP A 130 -2.77 12.84 18.83
CA ASP A 130 -3.85 11.84 18.85
C ASP A 130 -5.09 12.39 18.11
N PRO A 131 -5.52 11.76 16.99
CA PRO A 131 -6.66 12.24 16.20
C PRO A 131 -8.01 12.03 16.90
N ALA A 132 -8.10 11.17 17.92
CA ALA A 132 -9.31 10.90 18.68
C ALA A 132 -9.48 11.85 19.88
N THR A 133 -8.38 12.18 20.57
CA THR A 133 -8.42 12.99 21.81
C THR A 133 -7.87 14.41 21.65
N GLY A 134 -7.06 14.66 20.62
CA GLY A 134 -6.30 15.91 20.44
C GLY A 134 -5.06 16.02 21.33
N ALA A 135 -4.73 14.99 22.11
CA ALA A 135 -3.56 14.98 22.97
C ALA A 135 -2.27 15.12 22.16
N LYS A 136 -1.34 15.95 22.65
CA LYS A 136 -0.06 16.16 21.99
C LYS A 136 0.85 14.94 22.16
N GLY A 137 1.41 14.45 21.06
CA GLY A 137 2.32 13.29 21.04
C GLY A 137 2.13 12.50 19.76
N LEU A 138 3.18 11.82 19.29
CA LEU A 138 3.07 10.94 18.13
C LEU A 138 2.07 9.82 18.43
N PHE A 139 1.11 9.66 17.52
CA PHE A 139 0.14 8.58 17.53
C PHE A 139 0.19 7.87 16.20
N GLY A 140 0.41 6.57 16.17
CA GLY A 140 0.57 5.87 14.90
C GLY A 140 1.08 4.47 15.06
N GLU A 141 1.28 3.84 13.91
CA GLU A 141 1.55 2.43 13.76
C GLU A 141 2.54 2.18 12.62
N PHE A 142 3.40 1.17 12.77
CA PHE A 142 4.34 0.76 11.73
C PHE A 142 4.50 -0.76 11.67
N LEU A 143 4.97 -1.25 10.53
CA LEU A 143 5.34 -2.65 10.31
C LEU A 143 6.78 -2.73 9.80
N THR A 144 7.53 -3.70 10.32
CA THR A 144 8.84 -4.08 9.75
C THR A 144 8.66 -5.03 8.58
N ASN A 145 9.57 -4.97 7.60
CA ASN A 145 9.58 -5.84 6.44
C ASN A 145 8.19 -5.93 5.76
N ALA A 146 7.62 -4.77 5.41
CA ALA A 146 6.26 -4.63 4.90
C ALA A 146 6.14 -3.47 3.90
N GLN A 147 5.06 -3.47 3.11
CA GLN A 147 4.67 -2.30 2.31
C GLN A 147 3.42 -1.64 2.90
N GLY A 148 3.15 -0.37 2.56
CA GLY A 148 2.05 0.41 3.16
C GLY A 148 0.69 -0.30 3.08
N GLU A 149 0.46 -1.08 2.03
CA GLU A 149 -0.72 -1.95 1.91
C GLU A 149 -0.91 -2.91 3.08
N ASP A 150 0.16 -3.45 3.65
CA ASP A 150 0.08 -4.40 4.75
C ASP A 150 -0.36 -3.71 6.04
N VAL A 151 -0.04 -2.41 6.20
CA VAL A 151 -0.51 -1.58 7.31
C VAL A 151 -2.02 -1.35 7.19
N VAL A 152 -2.51 -1.08 5.99
CA VAL A 152 -3.94 -0.83 5.72
C VAL A 152 -4.78 -2.12 5.75
N ALA A 153 -4.22 -3.24 5.28
CA ALA A 153 -4.95 -4.50 5.15
C ALA A 153 -5.23 -5.20 6.48
N GLY A 154 -4.49 -4.87 7.56
CA GLY A 154 -4.69 -5.45 8.88
C GLY A 154 -4.38 -6.96 8.97
N VAL A 155 -3.60 -7.49 8.03
CA VAL A 155 -3.20 -8.91 8.00
C VAL A 155 -2.14 -9.21 9.06
N ARG A 156 -1.31 -8.21 9.38
CA ARG A 156 -0.29 -8.26 10.44
C ARG A 156 -0.66 -7.27 11.54
N THR A 157 -0.43 -7.64 12.79
CA THR A 157 -0.57 -6.72 13.92
C THR A 157 0.53 -5.65 13.83
N PRO A 158 0.18 -4.37 13.66
CA PRO A 158 1.16 -3.30 13.64
C PRO A 158 1.78 -3.06 15.02
N MET A 159 2.97 -2.49 15.03
CA MET A 159 3.66 -2.02 16.23
C MET A 159 3.32 -0.55 16.46
N HIS A 160 3.25 -0.11 17.72
CA HIS A 160 3.03 1.30 18.03
C HIS A 160 4.23 2.15 17.61
N ILE A 161 3.99 3.37 17.14
CA ILE A 161 5.04 4.27 16.65
C ILE A 161 6.19 4.51 17.65
N ASN A 162 5.90 4.49 18.95
CA ASN A 162 6.93 4.67 19.99
C ASN A 162 7.91 3.48 20.07
N GLU A 163 7.53 2.29 19.60
CA GLU A 163 8.42 1.13 19.53
C GLU A 163 9.45 1.27 18.40
N MET A 164 9.22 2.18 17.44
CA MET A 164 10.16 2.50 16.37
C MET A 164 11.48 3.05 16.92
N GLU A 165 11.46 3.75 18.06
CA GLU A 165 12.67 4.24 18.72
C GLU A 165 13.66 3.12 19.06
N GLN A 166 13.14 1.93 19.40
CA GLN A 166 13.98 0.78 19.76
C GLN A 166 14.46 0.02 18.53
N LYS A 167 13.63 -0.06 17.48
CA LYS A 167 13.92 -0.81 16.25
C LYS A 167 14.79 -0.02 15.27
N PHE A 168 14.51 1.27 15.13
CA PHE A 168 15.12 2.18 14.16
C PHE A 168 15.45 3.53 14.81
N PRO A 169 16.36 3.57 15.80
CA PRO A 169 16.60 4.77 16.61
C PRO A 169 17.00 6.00 15.77
N GLU A 170 17.84 5.80 14.76
CA GLU A 170 18.30 6.89 13.89
C GLU A 170 17.16 7.43 13.00
N ALA A 171 16.41 6.54 12.36
CA ALA A 171 15.27 6.92 11.51
C ALA A 171 14.14 7.54 12.34
N PHE A 172 13.85 7.00 13.54
CA PHE A 172 12.84 7.56 14.43
C PHE A 172 13.17 8.99 14.86
N LYS A 173 14.45 9.25 15.20
CA LYS A 173 14.89 10.61 15.52
C LYS A 173 14.67 11.57 14.35
N GLN A 174 15.06 11.16 13.14
CA GLN A 174 14.82 11.98 11.94
C GLN A 174 13.33 12.19 11.69
N PHE A 175 12.52 11.15 11.88
CA PHE A 175 11.07 11.21 11.73
C PHE A 175 10.46 12.23 12.69
N VAL A 176 10.81 12.20 13.99
CA VAL A 176 10.36 13.18 14.98
C VAL A 176 10.72 14.62 14.57
N ASP A 177 11.93 14.84 14.05
CA ASP A 177 12.38 16.15 13.57
C ASP A 177 11.55 16.62 12.35
N VAL A 178 11.23 15.71 11.43
CA VAL A 178 10.35 15.98 10.28
C VAL A 178 8.93 16.31 10.75
N CYS A 179 8.35 15.52 11.65
CA CYS A 179 7.02 15.77 12.23
C CYS A 179 6.92 17.18 12.85
N SER A 180 7.91 17.55 13.66
CA SER A 180 8.00 18.87 14.28
C SER A 180 8.10 19.98 13.24
N THR A 181 8.88 19.75 12.18
CA THR A 181 9.04 20.71 11.07
C THR A 181 7.73 20.91 10.31
N LEU A 182 7.03 19.82 9.97
CA LEU A 182 5.77 19.85 9.23
C LEU A 182 4.65 20.52 10.04
N GLU A 183 4.44 20.12 11.30
CA GLU A 183 3.41 20.72 12.15
C GLU A 183 3.68 22.22 12.38
N LYS A 184 4.94 22.63 12.56
CA LYS A 184 5.29 24.05 12.66
C LYS A 184 5.05 24.82 11.36
N HIS A 185 5.34 24.20 10.22
CA HIS A 185 5.19 24.82 8.91
C HIS A 185 3.72 25.02 8.55
N TYR A 186 2.93 23.94 8.61
CA TYR A 186 1.52 23.95 8.25
C TYR A 186 0.60 24.49 9.35
N ARG A 187 1.12 24.60 10.58
CA ARG A 187 0.42 25.14 11.76
C ARG A 187 -0.82 24.34 12.13
N ASP A 188 -0.81 23.05 11.83
CA ASP A 188 -1.90 22.12 12.14
C ASP A 188 -1.32 20.73 12.41
N MET A 189 -2.12 19.87 13.06
CA MET A 189 -1.80 18.46 13.21
C MET A 189 -1.59 17.83 11.83
N GLN A 190 -0.56 16.99 11.70
CA GLN A 190 -0.22 16.34 10.44
C GLN A 190 -0.47 14.85 10.52
N ASP A 191 -1.06 14.30 9.46
CA ASP A 191 -1.12 12.87 9.16
C ASP A 191 -0.02 12.57 8.13
N MET A 192 0.87 11.63 8.42
CA MET A 192 2.00 11.29 7.56
C MET A 192 2.13 9.79 7.35
N GLU A 193 2.45 9.43 6.11
CA GLU A 193 2.95 8.11 5.74
C GLU A 193 4.47 8.17 5.56
N PHE A 194 5.16 7.11 5.98
CA PHE A 194 6.62 6.99 5.84
C PHE A 194 7.04 5.55 5.48
N THR A 195 8.23 5.45 4.90
CA THR A 195 8.93 4.20 4.56
C THR A 195 10.40 4.41 4.88
#